data_AF-A0A7Z7NM78-F1
#
_entry.id   AF-A0A7Z7NM78-F1
#
_cell.length_a   1.000
_cell.length_b   1.000
_cell.length_c   1.000
_cell.angle_alpha   90.00
_cell.angle_beta   90.00
_cell.angle_gamma   90.00
#
_symmetry.space_group_name_H-M   'P 1'
#
loop_
_entity.id
_entity.type
_entity.pdbx_description
1 polymer ?
#
loop_
_entity_poly.entity_id
_entity_poly.type
_entity_poly.pdbx_seq_one_letter_code
_entity_poly.pdbx_strand_id
1 'polypeptide(L)'
;MIVKSRPAVAKATLPAMPTFANVPDVFLIRRGALAAVVVAACAALMPLRAAQAQASAPAAAPAAARDFAAERKAIGDSRAWTNYRFAAAERECYSKFFVTRCIDNAKEIQREELQVLRKRELEVGEAERAHRAAERDREQALRRAEFEASQPQRAASEQSSREAYEKKQQEQQLRDAQRQAGAPQRAANAQAYEKKQSDFDARMREAQQKGAEQARQREENVKAYDAKQRDLEQRQKALEERRAKAREQQQGPASAPRPFGF
;
A
#
# COMPACT_ATOMS: atom_id res chain seq x y z
N MET A 1 12.60 27.41 -12.47
CA MET A 1 11.42 27.30 -11.59
C MET A 1 10.19 27.66 -12.41
N ILE A 2 9.41 26.68 -12.86
CA ILE A 2 8.18 26.90 -13.64
C ILE A 2 7.10 26.07 -12.93
N VAL A 3 6.31 26.75 -12.12
CA VAL A 3 5.16 26.15 -11.41
C VAL A 3 3.97 26.23 -12.34
N LYS A 4 3.55 25.09 -12.88
CA LYS A 4 2.34 24.97 -13.70
C LYS A 4 1.15 24.75 -12.76
N SER A 5 0.31 25.75 -12.67
CA SER A 5 -0.95 25.78 -11.90
C SER A 5 -1.94 24.76 -12.47
N ARG A 6 -2.50 23.90 -11.60
CA ARG A 6 -3.60 22.99 -11.92
C ARG A 6 -4.94 23.71 -11.67
N PRO A 7 -5.91 23.68 -12.59
CA PRO A 7 -7.27 24.15 -12.30
C PRO A 7 -8.05 23.12 -11.49
N ALA A 8 -8.81 23.63 -10.51
CA ALA A 8 -9.70 22.88 -9.64
C ALA A 8 -10.87 22.28 -10.45
N VAL A 9 -11.10 20.98 -10.31
CA VAL A 9 -12.26 20.29 -10.90
C VAL A 9 -13.35 20.15 -9.84
N ALA A 10 -14.45 20.84 -10.14
CA ALA A 10 -15.85 20.68 -9.77
C ALA A 10 -16.22 19.63 -8.71
N LYS A 11 -16.91 20.13 -7.67
CA LYS A 11 -17.75 19.34 -6.74
C LYS A 11 -18.90 18.71 -7.53
N ALA A 12 -18.97 17.38 -7.52
CA ALA A 12 -20.13 16.64 -8.00
C ALA A 12 -21.23 16.68 -6.93
N THR A 13 -22.30 17.42 -7.22
CA THR A 13 -23.56 17.42 -6.48
C THR A 13 -24.34 16.15 -6.83
N LEU A 14 -24.52 15.26 -5.86
CA LEU A 14 -25.38 14.08 -5.97
C LEU A 14 -26.86 14.52 -5.90
N PRO A 15 -27.76 14.11 -6.81
CA PRO A 15 -29.18 14.26 -6.60
C PRO A 15 -29.70 13.19 -5.64
N ALA A 16 -30.50 13.63 -4.67
CA ALA A 16 -31.16 12.83 -3.65
C ALA A 16 -32.10 11.78 -4.26
N MET A 17 -32.00 10.53 -3.78
CA MET A 17 -33.00 9.52 -4.05
C MET A 17 -34.23 9.71 -3.14
N PRO A 18 -35.47 9.51 -3.65
CA PRO A 18 -36.65 9.55 -2.82
C PRO A 18 -36.77 8.28 -1.97
N THR A 19 -36.96 8.50 -0.68
CA THR A 19 -37.35 7.52 0.34
C THR A 19 -38.77 7.01 0.07
N PHE A 20 -38.92 5.75 -0.30
CA PHE A 20 -40.22 5.05 -0.21
C PHE A 20 -40.39 4.50 1.20
N ALA A 21 -41.07 5.28 2.04
CA ALA A 21 -41.70 4.81 3.27
C ALA A 21 -43.22 4.74 3.04
N ASN A 22 -43.86 3.79 3.73
CA ASN A 22 -45.30 3.54 3.84
C ASN A 22 -45.97 2.65 2.77
N VAL A 23 -46.03 1.35 3.08
CA VAL A 23 -47.21 0.52 2.78
C VAL A 23 -47.75 0.01 4.13
N PRO A 24 -49.04 0.22 4.45
CA PRO A 24 -49.60 -0.21 5.72
C PRO A 24 -49.93 -1.71 5.74
N ASP A 25 -49.42 -2.40 6.76
CA ASP A 25 -49.83 -3.72 7.20
C ASP A 25 -51.18 -3.66 7.90
N VAL A 26 -52.26 -4.08 7.22
CA VAL A 26 -53.48 -4.55 7.88
C VAL A 26 -54.12 -5.61 6.97
N PHE A 27 -54.12 -6.88 7.39
CA PHE A 27 -55.32 -7.70 7.45
C PHE A 27 -55.01 -9.04 8.13
N LEU A 28 -55.34 -9.09 9.42
CA LEU A 28 -55.55 -10.29 10.20
C LEU A 28 -56.74 -11.07 9.64
N ILE A 29 -56.55 -12.34 9.25
CA ILE A 29 -57.61 -13.34 9.28
C ILE A 29 -57.13 -14.58 10.02
N ARG A 30 -57.56 -14.67 11.27
CA ARG A 30 -57.65 -15.88 12.09
C ARG A 30 -58.60 -16.88 11.44
N ARG A 31 -58.12 -18.09 11.15
CA ARG A 31 -58.88 -19.35 11.15
C ARG A 31 -57.88 -20.42 11.61
N GLY A 32 -57.97 -20.99 12.81
CA GLY A 32 -59.12 -21.69 13.35
C GLY A 32 -58.79 -23.18 13.31
N ALA A 33 -57.92 -23.62 14.22
CA ALA A 33 -57.63 -25.03 14.45
C ALA A 33 -58.67 -25.59 15.41
N LEU A 34 -59.45 -26.59 15.00
CA LEU A 34 -60.21 -27.48 15.89
C LEU A 34 -60.59 -28.78 15.16
N ALA A 35 -60.33 -29.90 15.85
CA ALA A 35 -60.93 -31.25 15.75
C ALA A 35 -60.74 -32.01 14.41
N ALA A 36 -59.99 -33.12 14.30
CA ALA A 36 -59.93 -34.36 15.07
C ALA A 36 -61.28 -35.11 15.18
N VAL A 37 -61.22 -36.39 14.78
CA VAL A 37 -62.19 -37.49 14.93
C VAL A 37 -63.15 -37.72 13.75
N VAL A 38 -62.97 -38.90 13.13
CA VAL A 38 -63.85 -39.77 12.29
C VAL A 38 -62.87 -40.54 11.39
N VAL A 39 -62.71 -41.86 11.37
CA VAL A 39 -63.42 -43.00 11.95
C VAL A 39 -62.37 -44.11 12.14
N ALA A 40 -62.39 -44.73 13.31
CA ALA A 40 -61.76 -46.02 13.55
C ALA A 40 -62.78 -47.11 13.21
N ALA A 41 -62.54 -47.88 12.15
CA ALA A 41 -63.05 -49.26 11.99
C ALA A 41 -62.50 -49.88 10.70
N CYS A 42 -61.32 -50.51 10.81
CA CYS A 42 -60.93 -51.74 10.10
C CYS A 42 -59.49 -52.09 10.50
N ALA A 43 -59.29 -52.40 11.78
CA ALA A 43 -58.15 -53.18 12.21
C ALA A 43 -58.56 -54.65 12.15
N ALA A 44 -58.24 -55.33 11.06
CA ALA A 44 -58.01 -56.77 11.06
C ALA A 44 -57.24 -57.16 9.79
N LEU A 45 -56.08 -57.79 10.02
CA LEU A 45 -55.27 -58.55 9.05
C LEU A 45 -54.44 -57.73 8.07
N MET A 46 -53.25 -57.28 8.51
CA MET A 46 -52.04 -57.28 7.67
C MET A 46 -50.79 -57.26 8.57
N PRO A 47 -49.73 -58.03 8.24
CA PRO A 47 -48.57 -58.20 9.09
C PRO A 47 -47.75 -56.92 9.15
N LEU A 48 -47.26 -56.62 10.37
CA LEU A 48 -46.28 -55.59 10.66
C LEU A 48 -44.99 -55.88 9.88
N ARG A 49 -44.86 -55.32 8.68
CA ARG A 49 -43.59 -55.22 7.98
C ARG A 49 -42.97 -53.90 8.42
N ALA A 50 -41.99 -53.97 9.32
CA ALA A 50 -41.14 -52.85 9.66
C ALA A 50 -40.41 -52.41 8.37
N ALA A 51 -40.93 -51.36 7.72
CA ALA A 51 -40.27 -50.72 6.60
C ALA A 51 -39.17 -49.82 7.16
N GLN A 52 -38.01 -50.43 7.46
CA GLN A 52 -36.77 -49.67 7.55
C GLN A 52 -36.43 -49.12 6.17
N ALA A 53 -36.24 -47.81 6.16
CA ALA A 53 -35.76 -46.96 5.08
C ALA A 53 -34.60 -47.56 4.27
N GLN A 54 -34.72 -47.50 2.95
CA GLN A 54 -33.70 -46.87 2.11
C GLN A 54 -34.41 -46.26 0.90
N ALA A 55 -34.65 -44.95 0.94
CA ALA A 55 -34.73 -44.18 -0.28
C ALA A 55 -33.33 -44.21 -0.89
N SER A 56 -33.03 -45.23 -1.68
CA SER A 56 -31.92 -45.19 -2.61
C SER A 56 -32.26 -44.13 -3.65
N ALA A 57 -31.93 -42.88 -3.34
CA ALA A 57 -31.64 -41.93 -4.41
C ALA A 57 -30.59 -42.63 -5.28
N PRO A 58 -30.83 -42.81 -6.59
CA PRO A 58 -29.77 -43.32 -7.44
C PRO A 58 -28.61 -42.35 -7.24
N ALA A 59 -27.51 -42.85 -6.69
CA ALA A 59 -26.25 -42.14 -6.73
C ALA A 59 -26.05 -41.84 -8.21
N ALA A 60 -26.25 -40.58 -8.61
CA ALA A 60 -25.89 -40.14 -9.93
C ALA A 60 -24.42 -40.51 -10.05
N ALA A 61 -24.13 -41.53 -10.87
CA ALA A 61 -22.78 -41.77 -11.33
C ALA A 61 -22.23 -40.41 -11.73
N PRO A 62 -20.99 -40.04 -11.36
CA PRO A 62 -20.45 -38.75 -11.73
C PRO A 62 -20.64 -38.63 -13.23
N ALA A 63 -21.58 -37.76 -13.65
CA ALA A 63 -21.83 -37.53 -15.05
C ALA A 63 -20.48 -37.07 -15.56
N ALA A 64 -19.84 -37.89 -16.40
CA ALA A 64 -18.60 -37.51 -17.03
C ALA A 64 -18.80 -36.08 -17.53
N ALA A 65 -17.97 -35.15 -17.05
CA ALA A 65 -18.19 -33.73 -17.27
C ALA A 65 -18.40 -33.52 -18.76
N ARG A 66 -19.59 -33.03 -19.13
CA ARG A 66 -19.98 -32.88 -20.54
C ARG A 66 -18.97 -31.96 -21.22
N ASP A 67 -18.29 -32.45 -22.24
CA ASP A 67 -17.33 -31.65 -22.98
C ASP A 67 -18.04 -30.78 -24.04
N PHE A 68 -18.51 -29.61 -23.59
CA PHE A 68 -19.17 -28.64 -24.46
C PHE A 68 -18.27 -28.15 -25.61
N ALA A 69 -16.94 -28.18 -25.46
CA ALA A 69 -16.02 -27.75 -26.50
C ALA A 69 -15.93 -28.79 -27.62
N ALA A 70 -15.81 -30.07 -27.26
CA ALA A 70 -15.85 -31.17 -28.23
C ALA A 70 -17.19 -31.23 -28.98
N GLU A 71 -18.32 -31.01 -28.29
CA GLU A 71 -19.64 -30.98 -28.93
C GLU A 71 -19.78 -29.84 -29.94
N ARG A 72 -19.34 -28.63 -29.60
CA ARG A 72 -19.32 -27.50 -30.53
C ARG A 72 -18.44 -27.77 -31.75
N LYS A 73 -17.28 -28.37 -31.53
CA LYS A 73 -16.38 -28.76 -32.62
C LYS A 73 -17.06 -29.76 -33.56
N ALA A 74 -17.68 -30.81 -33.03
CA ALA A 74 -18.39 -31.80 -33.83
C ALA A 74 -19.55 -31.20 -34.66
N ILE A 75 -20.26 -30.20 -34.11
CA ILE A 75 -21.29 -29.46 -34.87
C ILE A 75 -20.66 -28.60 -35.98
N GLY A 76 -19.55 -27.92 -35.69
CA GLY A 76 -18.78 -27.16 -36.68
C GLY A 76 -18.29 -28.04 -37.84
N ASP A 77 -17.72 -29.20 -37.52
CA ASP A 77 -17.25 -30.19 -38.50
C ASP A 77 -18.42 -30.72 -39.35
N SER A 78 -19.57 -30.98 -38.73
CA SER A 78 -20.79 -31.40 -39.43
C SER A 78 -21.29 -30.32 -40.40
N ARG A 79 -21.28 -29.05 -39.98
CA ARG A 79 -21.64 -27.91 -40.85
C ARG A 79 -20.68 -27.77 -42.03
N ALA A 80 -19.38 -27.92 -41.80
CA ALA A 80 -18.38 -27.89 -42.86
C ALA A 80 -18.62 -29.01 -43.89
N TRP A 81 -18.96 -30.21 -43.41
CA TRP A 81 -19.25 -31.36 -44.27
C TRP A 81 -20.55 -31.19 -45.08
N THR A 82 -21.62 -30.68 -44.47
CA THR A 82 -22.87 -30.33 -45.19
C THR A 82 -22.61 -29.30 -46.29
N ASN A 83 -21.80 -28.26 -46.01
CA ASN A 83 -21.45 -27.26 -47.01
C ASN A 83 -20.57 -27.83 -48.13
N TYR A 84 -19.64 -28.73 -47.80
CA TYR A 84 -18.84 -29.43 -48.80
C TYR A 84 -19.71 -30.28 -49.72
N ARG A 85 -20.66 -31.05 -49.17
CA ARG A 85 -21.61 -31.86 -49.94
C ARG A 85 -22.50 -31.02 -50.84
N PHE A 86 -23.01 -29.89 -50.33
CA PHE A 86 -23.76 -28.96 -51.14
C PHE A 86 -22.93 -28.43 -52.32
N ALA A 87 -21.69 -27.99 -52.08
CA ALA A 87 -20.81 -27.51 -53.15
C ALA A 87 -20.48 -28.60 -54.19
N ALA A 88 -20.34 -29.86 -53.77
CA ALA A 88 -20.16 -30.98 -54.68
C ALA A 88 -21.43 -31.24 -55.51
N ALA A 89 -22.59 -31.29 -54.86
CA ALA A 89 -23.89 -31.47 -55.53
C ALA A 89 -24.19 -30.34 -56.52
N GLU A 90 -23.81 -29.10 -56.20
CA GLU A 90 -23.97 -27.95 -57.10
C GLU A 90 -23.16 -28.15 -58.39
N ARG A 91 -21.91 -28.60 -58.28
CA ARG A 91 -21.07 -28.92 -59.46
C ARG A 91 -21.67 -30.03 -60.31
N GLU A 92 -22.21 -31.07 -59.67
CA GLU A 92 -22.92 -32.16 -60.36
C GLU A 92 -24.24 -31.71 -61.00
N CYS A 93 -24.90 -30.69 -60.47
CA CYS A 93 -26.13 -30.16 -61.06
C CYS A 93 -25.90 -29.47 -62.40
N TYR A 94 -24.74 -28.84 -62.62
CA TYR A 94 -24.40 -28.20 -63.89
C TYR A 94 -24.24 -29.19 -65.05
N SER A 95 -24.03 -30.48 -64.78
CA SER A 95 -23.98 -31.52 -65.83
C SER A 95 -25.34 -32.13 -66.17
N LYS A 96 -26.45 -31.63 -65.58
CA LYS A 96 -27.80 -32.15 -65.79
C LYS A 96 -28.64 -31.20 -66.64
N PHE A 97 -29.62 -31.74 -67.37
CA PHE A 97 -30.51 -30.93 -68.23
C PHE A 97 -31.39 -29.94 -67.44
N PHE A 98 -31.86 -30.30 -66.24
CA PHE A 98 -32.69 -29.44 -65.39
C PHE A 98 -31.87 -28.82 -64.24
N VAL A 99 -30.85 -28.03 -64.58
CA VAL A 99 -29.91 -27.43 -63.61
C VAL A 99 -30.63 -26.68 -62.48
N THR A 100 -31.57 -25.79 -62.81
CA THR A 100 -32.28 -24.96 -61.82
C THR A 100 -32.98 -25.80 -60.77
N ARG A 101 -33.77 -26.79 -61.19
CA ARG A 101 -34.48 -27.69 -60.27
C ARG A 101 -33.52 -28.56 -59.46
N CYS A 102 -32.42 -28.99 -60.05
CA CYS A 102 -31.38 -29.74 -59.32
C CYS A 102 -30.77 -28.90 -58.19
N ILE A 103 -30.40 -27.65 -58.48
CA ILE A 103 -29.81 -26.74 -57.50
C ILE A 103 -30.81 -26.42 -56.39
N ASP A 104 -32.08 -26.20 -56.72
CA ASP A 104 -33.11 -25.90 -55.71
C ASP A 104 -33.33 -27.09 -54.76
N ASN A 105 -33.37 -28.32 -55.28
CA ASN A 105 -33.42 -29.53 -54.44
C ASN A 105 -32.18 -29.64 -53.54
N ALA A 106 -30.98 -29.36 -54.06
CA ALA A 106 -29.75 -29.38 -53.27
C ALA A 106 -29.76 -28.32 -52.15
N LYS A 107 -30.35 -27.14 -52.41
CA LYS A 107 -30.54 -26.08 -51.39
C LYS A 107 -31.51 -26.50 -50.30
N GLU A 108 -32.62 -27.17 -50.64
CA GLU A 108 -33.58 -27.63 -49.64
C GLU A 108 -32.95 -28.69 -48.72
N ILE A 109 -32.21 -29.66 -49.27
CA ILE A 109 -31.44 -30.62 -48.45
C ILE A 109 -30.45 -29.90 -47.53
N GLN A 110 -29.70 -28.94 -48.06
CA GLN A 110 -28.75 -28.16 -47.25
C GLN A 110 -29.47 -27.39 -46.14
N ARG A 111 -30.62 -26.76 -46.43
CA ARG A 111 -31.42 -26.04 -45.43
C ARG A 111 -31.86 -26.97 -44.32
N GLU A 112 -32.42 -28.14 -44.65
CA GLU A 112 -32.85 -29.12 -43.65
C GLU A 112 -31.70 -29.59 -42.74
N GLU A 113 -30.56 -29.97 -43.32
CA GLU A 113 -29.38 -30.40 -42.56
C GLU A 113 -28.86 -29.26 -41.64
N LEU A 114 -28.76 -28.03 -42.15
CA LEU A 114 -28.33 -26.88 -41.36
C LEU A 114 -29.32 -26.51 -40.25
N GLN A 115 -30.63 -26.69 -40.47
CA GLN A 115 -31.64 -26.45 -39.44
C GLN A 115 -31.51 -27.45 -38.28
N VAL A 116 -31.23 -28.73 -38.56
CA VAL A 116 -30.97 -29.73 -37.52
C VAL A 116 -29.74 -29.34 -36.70
N LEU A 117 -28.65 -28.94 -37.36
CA LEU A 117 -27.43 -28.50 -36.66
C LEU A 117 -27.68 -27.26 -35.80
N ARG A 118 -28.47 -26.29 -36.29
CA ARG A 118 -28.84 -25.10 -35.51
C ARG A 118 -29.62 -25.43 -34.24
N LYS A 119 -30.57 -26.38 -34.29
CA LYS A 119 -31.29 -26.85 -33.09
C LYS A 119 -30.32 -27.43 -32.07
N ARG A 120 -29.40 -28.29 -32.53
CA ARG A 120 -28.36 -28.87 -31.68
C ARG A 120 -27.44 -27.82 -31.05
N GLU A 121 -27.04 -26.77 -31.79
CA GLU A 121 -26.25 -25.66 -31.24
C GLU A 121 -26.98 -24.92 -30.11
N LEU A 122 -28.29 -24.70 -30.26
CA LEU A 122 -29.11 -24.05 -29.24
C LEU A 122 -29.19 -24.91 -27.97
N GLU A 123 -29.45 -26.20 -28.11
CA GLU A 123 -29.49 -27.17 -27.00
C GLU A 123 -28.16 -27.21 -26.24
N VAL A 124 -27.03 -27.26 -26.96
CA VAL A 124 -25.68 -27.22 -26.35
C VAL A 124 -25.45 -25.90 -25.62
N GLY A 125 -25.87 -24.77 -26.23
CA GLY A 125 -25.75 -23.45 -25.62
C GLY A 125 -26.60 -23.27 -24.36
N GLU A 126 -27.82 -23.80 -24.33
CA GLU A 126 -28.69 -23.81 -23.17
C GLU A 126 -28.13 -24.67 -22.04
N ALA A 127 -27.67 -25.88 -22.37
CA ALA A 127 -27.04 -26.78 -21.40
C ALA A 127 -25.78 -26.17 -20.79
N GLU A 128 -24.95 -25.49 -21.58
CA GLU A 128 -23.75 -24.82 -21.07
C GLU A 128 -24.08 -23.62 -20.17
N ARG A 129 -25.11 -22.83 -20.52
CA ARG A 129 -25.59 -21.74 -19.66
C ARG A 129 -26.13 -22.28 -18.33
N ALA A 130 -26.89 -23.37 -18.36
CA ALA A 130 -27.41 -24.03 -17.16
C ALA A 130 -26.28 -24.60 -16.30
N HIS A 131 -25.26 -25.22 -16.91
CA HIS A 131 -24.09 -25.74 -16.20
C HIS A 131 -23.35 -24.61 -15.46
N ARG A 132 -23.02 -23.53 -16.15
CA ARG A 132 -22.34 -22.38 -15.53
C ARG A 132 -23.19 -21.72 -14.44
N ALA A 133 -24.51 -21.71 -14.57
CA ALA A 133 -25.39 -21.22 -13.52
C ALA A 133 -25.30 -22.13 -12.28
N ALA A 134 -25.42 -23.45 -12.45
CA ALA A 134 -25.28 -24.41 -11.36
C ALA A 134 -23.91 -24.35 -10.68
N GLU A 135 -22.81 -24.14 -11.43
CA GLU A 135 -21.48 -23.94 -10.84
C GLU A 135 -21.42 -22.68 -9.98
N ARG A 136 -21.92 -21.55 -10.47
CA ARG A 136 -21.99 -20.31 -9.66
C ARG A 136 -22.82 -20.49 -8.40
N ASP A 137 -23.94 -21.19 -8.48
CA ASP A 137 -24.81 -21.44 -7.33
C ASP A 137 -24.12 -22.33 -6.29
N ARG A 138 -23.40 -23.37 -6.75
CA ARG A 138 -22.58 -24.22 -5.87
C ARG A 138 -21.46 -23.42 -5.21
N GLU A 139 -20.69 -22.64 -5.97
CA GLU A 139 -19.64 -21.80 -5.42
C GLU A 139 -20.19 -20.78 -4.42
N GLN A 140 -21.34 -20.15 -4.73
CA GLN A 140 -21.97 -19.22 -3.82
C GLN A 140 -22.44 -19.91 -2.53
N ALA A 141 -22.99 -21.13 -2.62
CA ALA A 141 -23.36 -21.92 -1.46
C ALA A 141 -22.15 -22.26 -0.59
N LEU A 142 -21.02 -22.65 -1.19
CA LEU A 142 -19.77 -22.91 -0.48
C LEU A 142 -19.24 -21.65 0.22
N ARG A 143 -19.17 -20.51 -0.49
CA ARG A 143 -18.74 -19.23 0.10
C ARG A 143 -19.64 -18.79 1.25
N ARG A 144 -20.96 -19.00 1.14
CA ARG A 144 -21.92 -18.72 2.22
C ARG A 144 -21.67 -19.64 3.42
N ALA A 145 -21.49 -20.94 3.19
CA ALA A 145 -21.19 -21.90 4.25
C ALA A 145 -19.86 -21.59 4.96
N GLU A 146 -18.80 -21.24 4.21
CA GLU A 146 -17.52 -20.80 4.78
C GLU A 146 -17.65 -19.49 5.57
N PHE A 147 -18.42 -18.52 5.04
CA PHE A 147 -18.70 -17.28 5.73
C PHE A 147 -19.40 -17.56 7.07
N GLU A 148 -20.47 -18.34 7.06
CA GLU A 148 -21.23 -18.74 8.25
C GLU A 148 -20.36 -19.52 9.25
N ALA A 149 -19.56 -20.48 8.78
CA ALA A 149 -18.62 -21.23 9.63
C ALA A 149 -17.57 -20.32 10.29
N SER A 150 -17.13 -19.27 9.60
CA SER A 150 -16.14 -18.32 10.11
C SER A 150 -16.73 -17.17 10.96
N GLN A 151 -18.06 -16.98 10.98
CA GLN A 151 -18.74 -15.96 11.79
C GLN A 151 -18.28 -15.90 13.26
N PRO A 152 -18.26 -17.02 14.02
CA PRO A 152 -17.85 -16.95 15.42
C PRO A 152 -16.40 -16.50 15.60
N GLN A 153 -15.50 -16.96 14.72
CA GLN A 153 -14.10 -16.54 14.75
C GLN A 153 -13.95 -15.04 14.41
N ARG A 154 -14.71 -14.54 13.42
CA ARG A 154 -14.74 -13.10 13.09
C ARG A 154 -15.25 -12.28 14.26
N ALA A 155 -16.37 -12.68 14.88
CA ALA A 155 -16.93 -12.02 16.05
C ALA A 155 -15.92 -11.97 17.22
N ALA A 156 -15.24 -13.08 17.51
CA ALA A 156 -14.19 -13.12 18.53
C ALA A 156 -12.98 -12.23 18.18
N SER A 157 -12.57 -12.20 16.91
CA SER A 157 -11.49 -11.32 16.45
C SER A 157 -11.87 -9.83 16.52
N GLU A 158 -13.13 -9.50 16.28
CA GLU A 158 -13.64 -8.15 16.38
C GLU A 158 -13.72 -7.70 17.84
N GLN A 159 -14.21 -8.57 18.74
CA GLN A 159 -14.23 -8.32 20.19
C GLN A 159 -12.82 -8.08 20.74
N SER A 160 -11.88 -8.99 20.46
CA SER A 160 -10.48 -8.83 20.89
C SER A 160 -9.82 -7.58 20.31
N SER A 161 -10.15 -7.19 19.07
CA SER A 161 -9.67 -5.94 18.47
C SER A 161 -10.23 -4.70 19.17
N ARG A 162 -11.52 -4.71 19.54
CA ARG A 162 -12.18 -3.63 20.30
C ARG A 162 -11.55 -3.49 21.69
N GLU A 163 -11.39 -4.59 22.41
CA GLU A 163 -10.74 -4.60 23.73
C GLU A 163 -9.29 -4.11 23.67
N ALA A 164 -8.52 -4.56 22.67
CA ALA A 164 -7.15 -4.10 22.46
C ALA A 164 -7.08 -2.59 22.13
N TYR A 165 -8.05 -2.07 21.36
CA TYR A 165 -8.15 -0.64 21.08
C TYR A 165 -8.46 0.16 22.35
N GLU A 166 -9.45 -0.27 23.14
CA GLU A 166 -9.81 0.38 24.41
C GLU A 166 -8.65 0.39 25.39
N LYS A 167 -7.94 -0.73 25.54
CA LYS A 167 -6.74 -0.81 26.39
C LYS A 167 -5.65 0.16 25.94
N LYS A 168 -5.41 0.29 24.63
CA LYS A 168 -4.45 1.26 24.09
C LYS A 168 -4.88 2.71 24.35
N GLN A 169 -6.18 3.00 24.26
CA GLN A 169 -6.72 4.32 24.59
C GLN A 169 -6.48 4.66 26.07
N GLN A 170 -6.79 3.73 26.97
CA GLN A 170 -6.54 3.90 28.42
C GLN A 170 -5.04 4.08 28.71
N GLU A 171 -4.19 3.26 28.12
CA GLU A 171 -2.74 3.37 28.30
C GLU A 171 -2.20 4.70 27.77
N GLN A 172 -2.73 5.20 26.66
CA GLN A 172 -2.37 6.52 26.14
C GLN A 172 -2.79 7.64 27.09
N GLN A 173 -4.01 7.58 27.63
CA GLN A 173 -4.47 8.54 28.65
C GLN A 173 -3.57 8.52 29.89
N LEU A 174 -3.17 7.34 30.36
CA LEU A 174 -2.25 7.21 31.50
C LEU A 174 -0.86 7.77 31.18
N ARG A 175 -0.31 7.49 29.98
CA ARG A 175 0.97 8.08 29.53
C ARG A 175 0.88 9.60 29.42
N ASP A 176 -0.23 10.13 28.93
CA ASP A 176 -0.45 11.57 28.82
C ASP A 176 -0.57 12.22 30.21
N ALA A 177 -1.32 11.60 31.13
CA ALA A 177 -1.40 12.04 32.51
C ALA A 177 -0.03 12.03 33.20
N GLN A 178 0.78 10.96 33.02
CA GLN A 178 2.15 10.89 33.54
C GLN A 178 3.07 11.95 32.93
N ARG A 179 2.96 12.19 31.62
CA ARG A 179 3.73 13.25 30.94
C ARG A 179 3.36 14.64 31.46
N GLN A 180 2.07 14.89 31.68
CA GLN A 180 1.58 16.16 32.24
C GLN A 180 2.04 16.33 33.69
N ALA A 181 1.92 15.28 34.52
CA ALA A 181 2.40 15.30 35.90
C ALA A 181 3.91 15.57 36.00
N GLY A 182 4.72 14.99 35.10
CA GLY A 182 6.15 15.24 35.01
C GLY A 182 6.57 16.51 34.25
N ALA A 183 5.63 17.26 33.65
CA ALA A 183 5.93 18.47 32.90
C ALA A 183 6.62 19.57 33.74
N PRO A 184 6.17 19.93 34.95
CA PRO A 184 6.83 20.97 35.75
C PRO A 184 8.27 20.58 36.12
N GLN A 185 8.51 19.32 36.49
CA GLN A 185 9.85 18.84 36.82
C GLN A 185 10.77 18.82 35.60
N ARG A 186 10.25 18.43 34.42
CA ARG A 186 11.01 18.51 33.14
C ARG A 186 11.33 19.96 32.77
N ALA A 187 10.40 20.89 32.97
CA ALA A 187 10.63 22.31 32.73
C ALA A 187 11.72 22.87 33.69
N ALA A 188 11.66 22.51 34.97
CA ALA A 188 12.70 22.91 35.94
C ALA A 188 14.08 22.33 35.57
N ASN A 189 14.13 21.06 35.16
CA ASN A 189 15.37 20.42 34.70
C ASN A 189 15.93 21.06 33.42
N ALA A 190 15.07 21.44 32.48
CA ALA A 190 15.46 22.14 31.25
C ALA A 190 16.08 23.50 31.57
N GLN A 191 15.42 24.31 32.42
CA GLN A 191 15.97 25.59 32.88
C GLN A 191 17.30 25.44 33.62
N ALA A 192 17.43 24.40 34.46
CA ALA A 192 18.68 24.12 35.16
C ALA A 192 19.81 23.72 34.19
N TYR A 193 19.50 23.00 33.12
CA TYR A 193 20.46 22.64 32.08
C TYR A 193 20.88 23.85 31.24
N GLU A 194 19.92 24.68 30.82
CA GLU A 194 20.19 25.93 30.09
C GLU A 194 21.13 26.86 30.87
N LYS A 195 20.90 27.02 32.18
CA LYS A 195 21.80 27.80 33.05
C LYS A 195 23.22 27.23 33.07
N LYS A 196 23.36 25.90 33.21
CA LYS A 196 24.68 25.24 33.18
C LYS A 196 25.39 25.46 31.84
N GLN A 197 24.63 25.43 30.74
CA GLN A 197 25.17 25.66 29.40
C GLN A 197 25.64 27.12 29.25
N SER A 198 24.83 28.10 29.67
CA SER A 198 25.24 29.51 29.60
C SER A 198 26.45 29.81 30.48
N ASP A 199 26.53 29.20 31.67
CA ASP A 199 27.67 29.34 32.58
C ASP A 199 28.94 28.73 31.98
N PHE A 200 28.81 27.57 31.34
CA PHE A 200 29.92 26.94 30.62
C PHE A 200 30.40 27.82 29.45
N ASP A 201 29.48 28.32 28.63
CA ASP A 201 29.79 29.19 27.50
C ASP A 201 30.41 30.52 27.95
N ALA A 202 29.98 31.07 29.09
CA ALA A 202 30.59 32.25 29.70
C ALA A 202 32.03 31.97 30.15
N ARG A 203 32.27 30.84 30.84
CA ARG A 203 33.61 30.43 31.27
C ARG A 203 34.55 30.20 30.08
N MET A 204 34.05 29.59 29.01
CA MET A 204 34.84 29.38 27.80
C MET A 204 35.20 30.70 27.12
N ARG A 205 34.27 31.66 27.04
CA ARG A 205 34.56 33.00 26.51
C ARG A 205 35.56 33.76 27.37
N GLU A 206 35.41 33.71 28.69
CA GLU A 206 36.35 34.33 29.62
C GLU A 206 37.75 33.72 29.50
N ALA A 207 37.85 32.40 29.40
CA ALA A 207 39.11 31.70 29.16
C ALA A 207 39.76 32.08 27.83
N GLN A 208 38.96 32.22 26.75
CA GLN A 208 39.46 32.69 25.45
C GLN A 208 39.93 34.14 25.51
N GLN A 209 39.21 35.04 26.18
CA GLN A 209 39.60 36.43 26.36
C GLN A 209 40.91 36.54 27.14
N LYS A 210 41.01 35.85 28.29
CA LYS A 210 42.24 35.78 29.08
C LYS A 210 43.40 35.19 28.26
N GLY A 211 43.14 34.16 27.47
CA GLY A 211 44.13 33.59 26.56
C GLY A 211 44.61 34.57 25.49
N ALA A 212 43.69 35.34 24.89
CA ALA A 212 44.01 36.36 23.89
C ALA A 212 44.75 37.56 24.49
N GLU A 213 44.37 38.01 25.68
CA GLU A 213 45.10 39.06 26.42
C GLU A 213 46.52 38.61 26.76
N GLN A 214 46.67 37.39 27.28
CA GLN A 214 48.00 36.83 27.54
C GLN A 214 48.82 36.66 26.26
N ALA A 215 48.21 36.29 25.14
CA ALA A 215 48.90 36.22 23.85
C ALA A 215 49.39 37.62 23.40
N ARG A 216 48.54 38.64 23.50
CA ARG A 216 48.91 40.05 23.21
C ARG A 216 50.03 40.53 24.12
N GLN A 217 49.95 40.24 25.43
CA GLN A 217 51.01 40.59 26.38
C GLN A 217 52.32 39.87 26.04
N ARG A 218 52.28 38.60 25.62
CA ARG A 218 53.48 37.88 25.16
C ARG A 218 54.07 38.53 23.91
N GLU A 219 53.25 38.89 22.92
CA GLU A 219 53.71 39.60 21.73
C GLU A 219 54.33 40.96 22.04
N GLU A 220 53.72 41.75 22.93
CA GLU A 220 54.26 43.04 23.38
C GLU A 220 55.58 42.87 24.14
N ASN A 221 55.67 41.88 25.03
CA ASN A 221 56.90 41.54 25.73
C ASN A 221 58.02 41.11 24.78
N VAL A 222 57.70 40.31 23.74
CA VAL A 222 58.66 39.91 22.70
C VAL A 222 59.14 41.14 21.92
N LYS A 223 58.22 42.01 21.46
CA LYS A 223 58.58 43.26 20.75
C LYS A 223 59.46 44.17 21.61
N ALA A 224 59.16 44.30 22.90
CA ALA A 224 59.95 45.08 23.84
C ALA A 224 61.34 44.46 24.07
N TYR A 225 61.44 43.13 24.12
CA TYR A 225 62.71 42.43 24.21
C TYR A 225 63.55 42.64 22.94
N ASP A 226 62.97 42.47 21.75
CA ASP A 226 63.65 42.69 20.48
C ASP A 226 64.11 44.14 20.30
N ALA A 227 63.31 45.11 20.76
CA ALA A 227 63.70 46.52 20.75
C ALA A 227 64.89 46.79 21.68
N LYS A 228 64.91 46.18 22.88
CA LYS A 228 66.07 46.26 23.79
C LYS A 228 67.31 45.65 23.17
N GLN A 229 67.20 44.50 22.50
CA GLN A 229 68.34 43.88 21.81
C GLN A 229 68.92 44.81 20.74
N ARG A 230 68.07 45.41 19.89
CA ARG A 230 68.51 46.39 18.88
C ARG A 230 69.14 47.65 19.48
N ASP A 231 68.60 48.19 20.58
CA ASP A 231 69.18 49.36 21.27
C ASP A 231 70.55 49.03 21.87
N LEU A 232 70.72 47.84 22.46
CA LEU A 232 72.02 47.38 22.96
C LEU A 232 73.05 47.25 21.83
N GLU A 233 72.68 46.65 20.69
CA GLU A 233 73.55 46.56 19.51
C GLU A 233 73.92 47.96 18.95
N GLN A 234 72.96 48.89 18.88
CA GLN A 234 73.22 50.26 18.44
C GLN A 234 74.16 51.00 19.38
N ARG A 235 73.97 50.86 20.70
CA ARG A 235 74.88 51.43 21.71
C ARG A 235 76.28 50.84 21.60
N GLN A 236 76.41 49.54 21.39
CA GLN A 236 77.71 48.89 21.17
C GLN A 236 78.41 49.48 19.95
N LYS A 237 77.73 49.57 18.80
CA LYS A 237 78.26 50.20 17.58
C LYS A 237 78.67 51.66 17.82
N ALA A 238 77.83 52.45 18.50
CA ALA A 238 78.13 53.84 18.82
C ALA A 238 79.36 53.98 19.75
N LEU A 239 79.54 53.07 20.70
CA LEU A 239 80.73 53.03 21.57
C LEU A 239 81.99 52.61 20.79
N GLU A 240 81.87 51.65 19.89
CA GLU A 240 82.96 51.25 19.00
C GLU A 240 83.36 52.38 18.04
N GLU A 241 82.40 53.06 17.42
CA GLU A 241 82.66 54.25 16.61
C GLU A 241 83.31 55.37 17.42
N ARG A 242 82.85 55.61 18.67
CA ARG A 242 83.49 56.58 19.58
C ARG A 242 84.92 56.17 19.91
N ARG A 243 85.18 54.88 20.15
CA ARG A 243 86.53 54.34 20.40
C ARG A 243 87.42 54.45 19.17
N ALA A 244 86.89 54.18 17.97
CA ALA A 244 87.62 54.32 16.71
C ALA A 244 88.01 55.79 16.47
N LYS A 245 87.06 56.72 16.60
CA LYS A 245 87.31 58.17 16.51
C LYS A 245 88.34 58.64 17.55
N ALA A 246 88.28 58.12 18.79
CA ALA A 246 89.28 58.43 19.81
C ALA A 246 90.68 57.86 19.48
N ARG A 247 90.77 56.67 18.85
CA ARG A 247 92.04 56.09 18.38
C ARG A 247 92.63 56.88 17.20
N GLU A 248 91.79 57.35 16.28
CA GLU A 248 92.22 58.25 15.20
C GLU A 248 92.75 59.57 15.76
N GLN A 249 92.10 60.14 16.79
CA GLN A 249 92.59 61.34 17.48
C GLN A 249 93.89 61.10 18.27
N GLN A 250 94.17 59.86 18.72
CA GLN A 250 95.43 59.48 19.37
C GLN A 250 96.56 59.13 18.37
N GLN A 251 96.25 58.90 17.09
CA GLN A 251 97.23 58.65 16.02
C GLN A 251 97.52 59.90 15.15
N GLY A 252 97.13 61.09 15.61
CA GLY A 252 97.71 62.35 15.14
C GLY A 252 99.19 62.46 15.53
N PRO A 253 100.05 63.03 14.66
CA PRO A 253 101.49 62.83 14.75
C PRO A 253 102.08 63.35 16.08
N ALA A 254 102.81 62.45 16.74
CA ALA A 254 103.72 62.80 17.83
C ALA A 254 104.85 63.69 17.27
N SER A 255 104.85 64.98 17.63
CA SER A 255 106.07 65.77 17.64
C SER A 255 105.95 67.03 18.52
N ALA A 256 106.88 67.10 19.48
CA ALA A 256 107.51 68.32 20.02
C ALA A 256 106.85 69.00 21.26
N PRO A 257 107.65 69.69 22.10
CA PRO A 257 107.88 69.30 23.49
C PRO A 257 107.33 70.32 24.51
N ARG A 258 107.39 69.94 25.80
CA ARG A 258 107.04 70.80 26.94
C ARG A 258 107.81 72.12 26.94
N PRO A 259 107.17 73.21 27.42
CA PRO A 259 107.86 74.15 28.30
C PRO A 259 107.09 74.37 29.62
N PHE A 260 107.88 74.61 30.67
CA PHE A 260 107.54 74.79 32.09
C PHE A 260 106.49 75.88 32.38
N GLY A 261 105.85 75.80 33.55
CA GLY A 261 105.27 76.97 34.22
C GLY A 261 104.33 76.68 35.40
N PHE A 262 104.88 76.80 36.61
CA PHE A 262 104.28 77.11 37.93
C PHE A 262 103.15 76.25 38.51
#